data_AF-A0A1M7NQI8-F1
#
_entry.id   AF-A0A1M7NQI8-F1
#
_cell.length_a   1.000
_cell.length_b   1.000
_cell.length_c   1.000
_cell.angle_alpha   90.00
_cell.angle_beta   90.00
_cell.angle_gamma   90.00
#
_symmetry.space_group_name_H-M   'P 1'
#
loop_
_entity.id
_entity.type
_entity.pdbx_description
1 polymer ?
#
loop_
_entity_poly.entity_id
_entity_poly.type
_entity_poly.pdbx_seq_one_letter_code
_entity_poly.pdbx_strand_id
1 'polypeptide(L)'
;MERRPLRDVMQEHLSPITESSSITALRRSISSLSIGLGILGVVAAISIVTGVTSWAYAPGVLLLIIGGVLGGISFYTVFDIYKSRQFGLWAAIATASGAVAYGLAVAFS
;
A
#
# COMPACT_ATOMS: atom_id res chain seq x y z
N MET A 1 -28.97 14.80 -36.41
CA MET A 1 -28.48 14.73 -35.02
C MET A 1 -28.62 13.30 -34.55
N GLU A 2 -27.55 12.51 -34.66
CA GLU A 2 -27.52 11.13 -34.16
C GLU A 2 -27.68 11.14 -32.62
N ARG A 3 -28.72 10.47 -32.13
CA ARG A 3 -28.88 10.23 -30.70
C ARG A 3 -27.87 9.15 -30.31
N ARG A 4 -26.73 9.55 -29.72
CA ARG A 4 -25.86 8.59 -29.04
C ARG A 4 -26.70 7.84 -28.00
N PRO A 5 -26.62 6.51 -27.92
CA PRO A 5 -27.38 5.76 -26.94
C PRO A 5 -26.92 6.20 -25.54
N LEU A 6 -27.89 6.50 -24.67
CA LEU A 6 -27.66 6.90 -23.26
C LEU A 6 -26.67 5.97 -22.53
N ARG A 7 -26.59 4.72 -22.98
CA ARG A 7 -25.65 3.71 -22.51
C ARG A 7 -24.19 4.12 -22.72
N ASP A 8 -23.82 4.66 -23.87
CA ASP A 8 -22.43 5.05 -24.15
C ASP A 8 -22.01 6.27 -23.31
N VAL A 9 -22.92 7.23 -23.12
CA VAL A 9 -22.67 8.42 -22.27
C VAL A 9 -22.60 8.05 -20.78
N MET A 10 -23.50 7.16 -20.31
CA MET A 10 -23.44 6.63 -18.96
C MET A 10 -22.17 5.80 -18.73
N GLN A 11 -21.76 5.00 -19.71
CA GLN A 11 -20.58 4.14 -19.61
C GLN A 11 -19.28 4.94 -19.66
N GLU A 12 -19.25 6.04 -20.42
CA GLU A 12 -18.15 7.03 -20.42
C GLU A 12 -18.06 7.75 -19.07
N HIS A 13 -19.19 8.13 -18.45
CA HIS A 13 -19.22 8.75 -17.11
C HIS A 13 -19.03 7.78 -15.93
N LEU A 14 -19.39 6.50 -16.09
CA LEU A 14 -19.18 5.46 -15.10
C LEU A 14 -17.78 4.84 -15.17
N SER A 15 -17.13 4.85 -16.34
CA SER A 15 -15.78 4.28 -16.50
C SER A 15 -14.70 4.85 -15.56
N PRO A 16 -14.70 6.15 -15.16
CA PRO A 16 -13.79 6.63 -14.12
C PRO A 16 -14.19 6.25 -12.69
N ILE A 17 -15.43 5.78 -12.47
CA ILE A 17 -16.03 5.55 -11.13
C ILE A 17 -16.14 4.06 -10.79
N THR A 18 -16.35 3.18 -11.77
CA THR A 18 -16.44 1.74 -11.53
C THR A 18 -15.11 1.06 -11.84
N GLU A 19 -14.31 0.90 -10.80
CA GLU A 19 -13.11 0.06 -10.84
C GLU A 19 -13.52 -1.40 -11.11
N SER A 20 -12.82 -2.09 -12.02
CA SER A 20 -13.15 -3.50 -12.30
C SER A 20 -12.99 -4.33 -11.02
N SER A 21 -13.84 -5.34 -10.86
CA SER A 21 -13.81 -6.23 -9.69
C SER A 21 -12.42 -6.84 -9.47
N SER A 22 -11.71 -7.16 -10.57
CA SER A 22 -10.33 -7.66 -10.55
C SER A 22 -9.32 -6.64 -10.01
N ILE A 23 -9.43 -5.36 -10.40
CA ILE A 23 -8.53 -4.30 -9.90
C ILE A 23 -8.79 -4.04 -8.41
N THR A 24 -10.07 -4.06 -7.99
CA THR A 24 -10.44 -3.92 -6.58
C THR A 24 -9.88 -5.09 -5.75
N ALA A 25 -9.96 -6.32 -6.25
CA ALA A 25 -9.40 -7.49 -5.60
C ALA A 25 -7.86 -7.41 -5.48
N LEU A 26 -7.18 -7.04 -6.57
CA LEU A 26 -5.74 -6.85 -6.58
C LEU A 26 -5.30 -5.79 -5.56
N ARG A 27 -5.99 -4.64 -5.51
CA ARG A 27 -5.71 -3.58 -4.54
C ARG A 27 -5.85 -4.10 -3.11
N ARG A 28 -6.92 -4.82 -2.80
CA ARG A 28 -7.11 -5.42 -1.46
C ARG A 28 -5.98 -6.38 -1.10
N SER A 29 -5.53 -7.21 -2.04
CA SER A 29 -4.39 -8.10 -1.82
C SER A 29 -3.10 -7.33 -1.54
N ILE A 30 -2.80 -6.28 -2.31
CA ILE A 30 -1.61 -5.43 -2.12
C ILE A 30 -1.69 -4.70 -0.77
N SER A 31 -2.84 -4.12 -0.43
CA SER A 31 -3.05 -3.46 0.87
C SER A 31 -2.87 -4.45 2.02
N SER A 32 -3.40 -5.68 1.90
CA SER A 32 -3.23 -6.72 2.92
C SER A 32 -1.77 -7.13 3.10
N LEU A 33 -1.01 -7.26 2.02
CA LEU A 33 0.42 -7.55 2.08
C LEU A 33 1.20 -6.41 2.75
N SER A 34 0.86 -5.16 2.41
CA SER A 34 1.48 -3.98 3.00
C SER A 34 1.20 -3.90 4.51
N ILE A 35 -0.03 -4.15 4.95
CA ILE A 35 -0.38 -4.24 6.38
C ILE A 35 0.43 -5.33 7.07
N GLY A 36 0.52 -6.53 6.49
CA GLY A 36 1.30 -7.63 7.05
C GLY A 36 2.78 -7.28 7.20
N LEU A 37 3.38 -6.67 6.19
CA LEU A 37 4.77 -6.19 6.23
C LEU A 37 4.96 -5.05 7.25
N GLY A 38 3.96 -4.19 7.42
CA GLY A 38 3.98 -3.17 8.47
C GLY A 38 3.96 -3.75 9.87
N ILE A 39 3.19 -4.81 10.12
CA ILE A 39 3.20 -5.54 11.39
C ILE A 39 4.60 -6.14 11.66
N LEU A 40 5.22 -6.75 10.64
CA LEU A 40 6.60 -7.22 10.76
C LEU A 40 7.58 -6.08 11.06
N GLY A 41 7.38 -4.91 10.47
CA GLY A 41 8.10 -3.69 10.81
C GLY A 41 7.97 -3.34 12.30
N VAL A 42 6.75 -3.37 12.86
CA VAL A 42 6.54 -3.10 14.30
C VAL A 42 7.28 -4.10 15.19
N VAL A 43 7.23 -5.40 14.84
CA VAL A 43 7.96 -6.43 15.59
C VAL A 43 9.47 -6.18 15.52
N ALA A 44 10.01 -5.86 14.35
CA ALA A 44 11.41 -5.51 14.17
C ALA A 44 11.80 -4.23 14.94
N ALA A 45 10.90 -3.24 15.01
CA ALA A 45 11.13 -2.02 15.80
C ALA A 45 11.25 -2.33 17.29
N ILE A 46 10.44 -3.24 17.83
CA ILE A 46 10.55 -3.70 19.21
C ILE A 46 11.93 -4.33 19.45
N SER A 47 12.41 -5.16 18.53
CA SER A 47 13.77 -5.76 18.61
C SER A 47 14.88 -4.70 18.61
N ILE A 48 14.73 -3.61 17.83
CA ILE A 48 15.70 -2.51 17.83
C ILE A 48 15.68 -1.77 19.17
N VAL A 49 14.50 -1.41 19.67
CA VAL A 49 14.35 -0.64 20.91
C VAL A 49 14.78 -1.44 22.14
N THR A 50 14.62 -2.77 22.12
CA THR A 50 15.08 -3.68 23.17
C THR A 50 16.58 -4.03 23.05
N GLY A 51 17.26 -3.54 22.01
CA GLY A 51 18.69 -3.76 21.79
C GLY A 51 19.06 -5.14 21.26
N VAL A 52 18.08 -5.94 20.81
CA VAL A 52 18.30 -7.25 20.20
C VAL A 52 18.90 -7.11 18.80
N THR A 53 18.56 -6.04 18.08
CA THR A 53 19.05 -5.76 16.73
C THR A 53 19.65 -4.36 16.60
N SER A 54 20.51 -4.18 15.58
CA SER A 54 21.21 -2.92 15.31
C SER A 54 20.26 -1.78 14.91
N TRP A 55 20.61 -0.55 15.29
CA TRP A 55 19.93 0.65 14.80
C TRP A 55 20.06 0.86 13.28
N ALA A 56 20.98 0.15 12.62
CA ALA A 56 21.12 0.13 11.16
C ALA A 56 19.84 -0.33 10.44
N TYR A 57 19.01 -1.16 11.08
CA TYR A 57 17.74 -1.64 10.51
C TYR A 57 16.60 -0.59 10.61
N ALA A 58 16.75 0.43 11.46
CA ALA A 58 15.68 1.37 11.79
C ALA A 58 15.06 2.10 10.57
N PRO A 59 15.84 2.59 9.58
CA PRO A 59 15.27 3.25 8.41
C PRO A 59 14.35 2.33 7.59
N GLY A 60 14.76 1.08 7.37
CA GLY A 60 13.95 0.10 6.66
C GLY A 60 12.69 -0.29 7.44
N VAL A 61 12.83 -0.48 8.74
CA VAL A 61 11.71 -0.79 9.64
C VAL A 61 10.67 0.34 9.67
N LEU A 62 11.09 1.60 9.75
CA LEU A 62 10.18 2.75 9.72
C LEU A 62 9.38 2.81 8.41
N LEU A 63 10.04 2.56 7.27
CA LEU A 63 9.38 2.53 5.97
C LEU A 63 8.36 1.39 5.85
N LEU A 64 8.65 0.21 6.42
CA LEU A 64 7.68 -0.89 6.50
C LEU A 64 6.45 -0.50 7.32
N ILE A 65 6.64 0.13 8.49
CA ILE A 65 5.54 0.59 9.34
C ILE A 65 4.69 1.64 8.62
N ILE A 66 5.31 2.66 8.02
CA ILE A 66 4.63 3.69 7.24
C ILE A 66 3.86 3.05 6.08
N GLY A 67 4.49 2.12 5.37
CA GLY A 67 3.86 1.33 4.31
C GLY A 67 2.58 0.64 4.79
N GLY A 68 2.65 -0.11 5.89
CA GLY A 68 1.49 -0.81 6.44
C GLY A 68 0.37 0.11 6.90
N VAL A 69 0.68 1.27 7.50
CA VAL A 69 -0.33 2.28 7.87
C VAL A 69 -1.03 2.83 6.64
N LEU A 70 -0.27 3.18 5.59
CA LEU A 70 -0.83 3.67 4.32
C LEU A 70 -1.64 2.58 3.61
N GLY A 71 -1.20 1.31 3.68
CA GLY A 71 -1.92 0.16 3.16
C GLY A 71 -3.27 -0.03 3.85
N GLY A 72 -3.31 0.15 5.18
CA GLY A 72 -4.54 0.18 5.97
C GLY A 72 -5.46 1.32 5.56
N ILE A 73 -4.95 2.55 5.46
CA ILE A 73 -5.73 3.72 5.03
C ILE A 73 -6.30 3.49 3.61
N SER A 74 -5.50 2.98 2.68
CA SER A 74 -5.94 2.62 1.33
C SER A 74 -7.07 1.59 1.33
N PHE A 75 -7.03 0.62 2.24
CA PHE A 75 -8.06 -0.40 2.39
C PHE A 75 -9.39 0.17 2.90
N TYR A 76 -9.36 1.07 3.89
CA TYR A 76 -10.57 1.67 4.47
C TYR A 76 -11.15 2.82 3.64
N THR A 77 -10.36 3.46 2.77
CA THR A 77 -10.82 4.55 1.88
C THR A 77 -11.47 4.06 0.59
N VAL A 78 -12.05 2.86 0.56
CA VAL A 78 -12.59 2.23 -0.66
C VAL A 78 -13.69 3.04 -1.35
N PHE A 79 -14.36 3.94 -0.63
CA PHE A 79 -15.41 4.83 -1.14
C PHE A 79 -14.87 6.04 -1.92
N ASP A 80 -13.58 6.37 -1.77
CA ASP A 80 -12.87 7.44 -2.50
C ASP A 80 -11.73 6.81 -3.30
N ILE A 81 -12.03 6.39 -4.54
CA ILE A 81 -11.12 5.61 -5.39
C ILE A 81 -9.81 6.37 -5.65
N TYR A 82 -9.87 7.69 -5.81
CA TYR A 82 -8.68 8.51 -6.05
C TYR A 82 -7.75 8.48 -4.85
N LYS A 83 -8.27 8.70 -3.63
CA LYS A 83 -7.46 8.62 -2.41
C LYS A 83 -6.97 7.20 -2.15
N SER A 84 -7.83 6.20 -2.31
CA SER A 84 -7.44 4.80 -2.10
C SER A 84 -6.29 4.38 -3.02
N ARG A 85 -6.29 4.82 -4.28
CA ARG A 85 -5.18 4.61 -5.23
C ARG A 85 -3.91 5.35 -4.84
N GLN A 86 -4.03 6.62 -4.47
CA GLN A 86 -2.89 7.43 -4.06
C GLN A 86 -2.21 6.82 -2.82
N PHE A 87 -2.98 6.51 -1.78
CA PHE A 87 -2.47 5.86 -0.58
C PHE A 87 -1.93 4.45 -0.87
N GLY A 88 -2.57 3.70 -1.77
CA GLY A 88 -2.08 2.38 -2.18
C GLY A 88 -0.72 2.44 -2.89
N LEU A 89 -0.52 3.44 -3.77
CA LEU A 89 0.76 3.67 -4.43
C LEU A 89 1.85 4.07 -3.42
N TRP A 90 1.55 5.00 -2.52
CA TRP A 90 2.49 5.39 -1.47
C TRP A 90 2.81 4.22 -0.52
N ALA A 91 1.82 3.42 -0.16
CA ALA A 91 2.00 2.22 0.64
C ALA A 91 2.95 1.23 -0.05
N ALA A 92 2.76 0.99 -1.35
CA ALA A 92 3.62 0.10 -2.13
C ALA A 92 5.06 0.61 -2.21
N ILE A 93 5.26 1.91 -2.47
CA ILE A 93 6.60 2.52 -2.55
C ILE A 93 7.30 2.44 -1.18
N ALA A 94 6.62 2.81 -0.09
CA ALA A 94 7.17 2.78 1.25
C ALA A 94 7.50 1.33 1.67
N THR A 95 6.60 0.38 1.40
CA THR A 95 6.81 -1.03 1.72
C THR A 95 7.98 -1.62 0.93
N ALA A 96 8.07 -1.36 -0.37
CA ALA A 96 9.15 -1.88 -1.22
C ALA A 96 10.51 -1.28 -0.84
N SER A 97 10.59 0.04 -0.65
CA SER A 97 11.83 0.70 -0.21
C SER A 97 12.24 0.26 1.20
N GLY A 98 11.30 0.09 2.12
CA GLY A 98 11.54 -0.45 3.45
C GLY A 98 12.06 -1.88 3.43
N ALA A 99 11.45 -2.75 2.60
CA ALA A 99 11.90 -4.14 2.45
C ALA A 99 13.31 -4.23 1.87
N VAL A 100 13.63 -3.41 0.86
CA VAL A 100 14.98 -3.35 0.27
C VAL A 100 15.99 -2.82 1.29
N ALA A 101 15.69 -1.71 1.97
CA ALA A 101 16.60 -1.14 2.97
C ALA A 101 16.84 -2.11 4.15
N TYR A 102 15.79 -2.75 4.64
CA TYR A 102 15.90 -3.78 5.68
C TYR A 102 16.72 -4.98 5.20
N GLY A 103 16.45 -5.48 3.99
CA GLY A 103 17.18 -6.60 3.40
C GLY A 103 18.66 -6.29 3.17
N LEU A 104 19.00 -5.08 2.72
CA LEU A 104 20.39 -4.62 2.60
C LEU A 104 21.06 -4.54 3.97
N ALA A 105 20.39 -3.96 4.96
CA ALA A 105 20.93 -3.90 6.32
C ALA A 105 21.19 -5.30 6.89
N VAL A 106 20.35 -6.30 6.56
CA VAL A 106 20.56 -7.70 6.96
C VAL A 106 21.71 -8.35 6.19
N ALA A 107 21.86 -8.05 4.90
CA ALA A 107 22.92 -8.62 4.08
C ALA A 107 24.33 -8.11 4.45
N PHE A 108 24.43 -6.92 5.04
CA PHE A 108 25.69 -6.24 5.36
C PHE A 108 25.95 -6.10 6.87
N SER A 109 25.14 -6.74 7.72
CA SER A 109 25.32 -6.82 9.18
C SER A 109 25.95 -8.13 9.60
#